data_AF-A0A257U5Z5-F1
#
_entry.id   AF-A0A257U5Z5-F1
#
_cell.length_a   1.000
_cell.length_b   1.000
_cell.length_c   1.000
_cell.angle_alpha   90.00
_cell.angle_beta   90.00
_cell.angle_gamma   90.00
#
_symmetry.space_group_name_H-M   'P 1'
#
loop_
_entity.id
_entity.type
_entity.pdbx_description
1 polymer ?
#
loop_
_entity_poly.entity_id
_entity_poly.type
_entity_poly.pdbx_seq_one_letter_code
_entity_poly.pdbx_strand_id
1 'polypeptide(L)'
;MLDVAPPVAEAVGLGHPLRPLLAPLASLKITVVSFALAIFLILAGTLAQIDHDIWQVMGEYFRTPIAWIPFQIFVPRSIPLSGGFWFPGGFTIGSVMLVNLLAAHALRFKVQARGTRLLAGVALVAVGVMMTWLVIVSGS
;
A
#
# COMPACT_ATOMS: atom_id res chain seq x y z
N MET A 1 38.71 -27.11 -29.19
CA MET A 1 37.83 -26.15 -29.87
C MET A 1 36.43 -26.38 -29.30
N LEU A 2 36.17 -25.87 -28.09
CA LEU A 2 34.92 -26.10 -27.37
C LEU A 2 34.05 -24.86 -27.54
N ASP A 3 32.83 -25.10 -28.02
CA ASP A 3 31.77 -24.11 -28.20
C ASP A 3 31.60 -23.24 -26.95
N VAL A 4 32.02 -21.98 -27.09
CA VAL A 4 31.65 -20.89 -26.20
C VAL A 4 30.16 -20.67 -26.43
N ALA A 5 29.34 -21.08 -25.47
CA ALA A 5 27.91 -20.79 -25.45
C ALA A 5 27.69 -19.29 -25.74
N PRO A 6 26.75 -18.93 -26.63
CA PRO A 6 26.53 -17.52 -26.94
C PRO A 6 26.10 -16.75 -25.68
N PRO A 7 26.49 -15.48 -25.56
CA PRO A 7 26.08 -14.64 -24.44
C PRO A 7 24.56 -14.64 -24.35
N VAL A 8 24.05 -14.99 -23.16
CA VAL A 8 22.62 -14.96 -22.82
C VAL A 8 22.06 -13.63 -23.29
N ALA A 9 21.18 -13.69 -24.29
CA ALA A 9 20.53 -12.54 -24.87
C ALA A 9 20.03 -11.61 -23.75
N GLU A 10 20.59 -10.41 -23.73
CA GLU A 10 20.18 -9.30 -22.88
C GLU A 10 18.66 -9.18 -22.97
N ALA A 11 18.00 -9.53 -21.87
CA ALA A 11 16.56 -9.43 -21.76
C ALA A 11 16.17 -7.96 -21.97
N VAL A 12 15.60 -7.68 -23.14
CA VAL A 12 14.89 -6.46 -23.56
C VAL A 12 14.74 -5.45 -22.41
N GLY A 13 15.68 -4.51 -22.36
CA GLY A 13 15.78 -3.48 -21.35
C GLY A 13 14.68 -2.43 -21.48
N LEU A 14 13.51 -2.73 -20.93
CA LEU A 14 12.50 -1.74 -20.54
C LEU A 14 12.55 -1.42 -19.03
N GLY A 15 13.56 -1.96 -18.32
CA GLY A 15 13.65 -1.92 -16.85
C GLY A 15 14.78 -1.08 -16.25
N HIS A 16 15.57 -0.35 -17.05
CA HIS A 16 16.76 0.36 -16.55
C HIS A 16 16.49 1.70 -15.83
N PRO A 17 15.57 2.58 -16.27
CA PRO A 17 15.42 3.90 -15.65
C PRO A 17 14.56 3.91 -14.38
N LEU A 18 13.56 3.04 -14.27
CA LEU A 18 12.61 3.04 -13.14
C LEU A 18 13.10 2.25 -11.92
N ARG A 19 14.01 1.30 -12.12
CA ARG A 19 14.56 0.46 -11.06
C ARG A 19 15.28 1.26 -9.95
N PRO A 20 16.16 2.24 -10.22
CA PRO A 20 16.80 3.02 -9.16
C PRO A 20 15.79 3.87 -8.36
N LEU A 21 14.68 4.29 -8.97
CA LEU A 21 13.62 5.04 -8.28
C LEU A 21 12.73 4.14 -7.41
N LEU A 22 12.37 2.96 -7.92
CA LEU A 22 11.47 2.02 -7.23
C LEU A 22 12.18 1.19 -6.15
N ALA A 23 13.47 0.92 -6.29
CA ALA A 23 14.25 0.11 -5.35
C ALA A 23 14.21 0.63 -3.90
N PRO A 24 14.42 1.92 -3.61
CA PRO A 24 14.30 2.44 -2.25
C PRO A 24 12.86 2.40 -1.74
N LEU A 25 11.87 2.63 -2.61
CA LEU A 25 10.45 2.56 -2.27
C LEU A 25 10.00 1.15 -1.91
N ALA A 26 10.63 0.11 -2.45
CA ALA A 26 10.37 -1.31 -2.16
C ALA A 26 11.03 -1.85 -0.87
N SER A 27 11.55 -0.98 -0.02
CA SER A 27 12.27 -1.35 1.20
C SER A 27 11.34 -1.92 2.28
N LEU A 28 11.76 -3.02 2.92
CA LEU A 28 11.07 -3.59 4.09
C LEU A 28 11.03 -2.61 5.27
N LYS A 29 12.02 -1.70 5.38
CA LYS A 29 12.07 -0.71 6.46
C LYS A 29 10.86 0.24 6.40
N ILE A 30 10.47 0.68 5.19
CA ILE A 30 9.29 1.56 5.00
C ILE A 30 8.03 0.84 5.47
N THR A 31 7.89 -0.43 5.11
CA THR A 31 6.75 -1.26 5.51
C THR A 31 6.66 -1.38 7.04
N VAL A 32 7.78 -1.73 7.70
CA VAL A 32 7.82 -1.93 9.16
C VAL A 32 7.52 -0.63 9.90
N VAL A 33 8.11 0.49 9.48
CA VAL A 33 7.84 1.80 10.09
C VAL A 33 6.38 2.20 9.89
N SER A 34 5.84 2.02 8.68
CA SER A 34 4.44 2.36 8.40
C SER A 34 3.46 1.51 9.20
N PHE A 35 3.74 0.21 9.37
CA PHE A 35 2.93 -0.65 10.23
C PHE A 35 2.99 -0.24 11.70
N ALA A 36 4.17 0.11 12.22
CA ALA A 36 4.29 0.59 13.59
C ALA A 36 3.48 1.88 13.81
N LEU A 37 3.56 2.82 12.85
CA LEU A 37 2.76 4.05 12.87
C LEU A 37 1.26 3.74 12.78
N ALA A 38 0.85 2.80 11.92
CA ALA A 38 -0.54 2.39 11.77
C ALA A 38 -1.10 1.78 13.07
N ILE A 39 -0.34 0.91 13.74
CA ILE A 39 -0.73 0.29 15.01
C ILE A 39 -0.96 1.38 16.06
N PHE A 40 -0.03 2.34 16.17
CA PHE A 40 -0.17 3.45 17.10
C PHE A 40 -1.40 4.31 16.78
N LEU A 41 -1.62 4.65 15.50
CA LEU A 41 -2.78 5.44 15.09
C LEU A 41 -4.11 4.73 15.36
N ILE A 42 -4.15 3.41 15.14
CA ILE A 42 -5.32 2.57 15.45
C ILE A 42 -5.59 2.60 16.95
N LEU A 43 -4.57 2.42 17.78
CA LEU A 43 -4.69 2.50 19.23
C LEU A 43 -5.20 3.88 19.68
N ALA A 44 -4.63 4.97 19.17
CA ALA A 44 -5.06 6.32 19.50
C ALA A 44 -6.51 6.57 19.07
N GLY A 45 -6.88 6.13 17.87
CA GLY A 45 -8.24 6.25 17.35
C GLY A 45 -9.26 5.44 18.18
N THR A 46 -8.93 4.22 18.59
CA THR A 46 -9.83 3.42 19.43
C THR A 46 -9.98 4.00 20.84
N LEU A 47 -8.93 4.62 21.40
CA LEU A 47 -9.06 5.37 22.65
C LEU A 47 -9.95 6.60 22.50
N ALA A 48 -9.83 7.33 21.38
CA ALA A 48 -10.66 8.50 21.09
C ALA A 48 -12.15 8.15 20.91
N GLN A 49 -12.48 6.93 20.47
CA GLN A 49 -13.86 6.46 20.32
C GLN A 49 -14.64 6.37 21.65
N ILE A 50 -13.97 6.49 22.78
CA ILE A 50 -14.64 6.55 24.10
C ILE A 50 -15.43 7.87 24.26
N ASP A 51 -14.94 8.96 23.65
CA ASP A 51 -15.51 10.30 23.78
C ASP A 51 -16.09 10.83 22.45
N HIS A 52 -15.76 10.19 21.31
CA HIS A 52 -16.14 10.64 19.98
C HIS A 52 -16.83 9.54 19.17
N ASP A 53 -17.77 9.95 18.31
CA ASP A 53 -18.41 9.05 17.35
C ASP A 53 -17.40 8.50 16.33
N ILE A 54 -17.68 7.30 15.81
CA ILE A 54 -16.82 6.60 14.84
C ILE A 54 -16.56 7.47 13.62
N TRP A 55 -17.56 8.19 13.11
CA TRP A 55 -17.41 9.04 11.93
C TRP A 55 -16.46 10.22 12.17
N GLN A 56 -16.49 10.79 13.37
CA GLN A 56 -15.58 11.86 13.78
C GLN A 56 -14.15 11.34 13.86
N VAL A 57 -13.93 10.23 14.57
CA VAL A 57 -12.61 9.58 14.68
C VAL A 57 -12.08 9.20 13.29
N MET A 58 -12.93 8.68 12.42
CA MET A 58 -12.56 8.38 11.04
C MET A 58 -12.13 9.62 10.27
N GLY A 59 -12.79 10.77 10.46
CA GLY A 59 -12.39 12.04 9.84
C GLY A 59 -11.07 12.59 10.39
N GLU A 60 -10.90 12.58 11.71
CA GLU A 60 -9.80 13.26 12.41
C GLU A 60 -8.51 12.45 12.50
N TYR A 61 -8.59 11.11 12.46
CA TYR A 61 -7.42 10.23 12.58
C TYR A 61 -7.09 9.51 11.27
N PHE A 62 -8.09 8.98 10.57
CA PHE A 62 -7.86 8.04 9.46
C PHE A 62 -8.01 8.64 8.06
N ARG A 63 -9.02 9.48 7.82
CA ARG A 63 -9.31 10.15 6.54
C ARG A 63 -8.70 11.55 6.45
N THR A 64 -7.54 11.71 7.07
CA THR A 64 -6.75 12.93 7.05
C THR A 64 -5.28 12.60 6.74
N PRO A 65 -4.55 13.49 6.06
CA PRO A 65 -3.10 13.34 5.91
C PRO A 65 -2.34 13.53 7.24
N ILE A 66 -2.82 14.39 8.13
CA ILE A 66 -2.18 14.66 9.43
C ILE A 66 -3.27 14.66 10.50
N ALA A 67 -3.10 13.83 11.51
CA ALA A 67 -3.98 13.72 12.66
C ALA A 67 -3.44 14.55 13.82
N TRP A 68 -4.33 15.24 14.53
CA TRP A 68 -4.02 15.83 15.82
C TRP A 68 -4.40 14.84 16.92
N ILE A 69 -3.43 14.42 17.73
CA ILE A 69 -3.66 13.45 18.81
C ILE A 69 -3.61 14.20 20.15
N PRO A 70 -4.76 14.40 20.82
CA PRO A 70 -4.79 15.05 22.12
C PRO A 70 -4.21 14.12 23.18
N PHE A 71 -3.38 14.65 24.08
CA PHE A 71 -2.79 13.85 25.15
C PHE A 71 -3.84 13.30 26.14
N GLN A 72 -5.01 13.96 26.21
CA GLN A 72 -6.14 13.57 27.05
C GLN A 72 -6.58 12.12 26.83
N ILE A 73 -6.43 11.57 25.62
CA ILE A 73 -6.88 10.20 25.31
C ILE A 73 -6.03 9.12 26.00
N PHE A 74 -4.84 9.47 26.49
CA PHE A 74 -3.92 8.54 27.15
C PHE A 74 -4.01 8.58 28.69
N VAL A 75 -4.84 9.45 29.24
CA VAL A 75 -5.01 9.60 30.70
C VAL A 75 -6.49 9.53 31.08
N PRO A 76 -6.82 9.15 32.33
CA PRO A 76 -8.19 9.19 32.79
C PRO A 76 -8.79 10.60 32.73
N ARG A 77 -10.10 10.68 32.47
CA ARG A 77 -10.86 11.96 32.37
C ARG A 77 -10.88 12.79 33.65
N SER A 78 -10.51 12.21 34.79
CA SER A 78 -10.32 12.93 36.05
C SER A 78 -9.09 13.83 36.06
N ILE A 79 -8.13 13.62 35.16
CA ILE A 79 -6.92 14.41 35.04
C ILE A 79 -7.04 15.25 33.74
N PRO A 80 -7.39 16.54 33.85
CA PRO A 80 -7.47 17.40 32.67
C PRO A 80 -6.07 17.63 32.13
N LEU A 81 -5.83 17.22 30.90
CA LEU A 81 -4.55 17.38 30.22
C LEU A 81 -4.76 18.02 28.86
N SER A 82 -4.36 19.28 28.76
CA SER A 82 -4.48 20.06 27.53
C SER A 82 -3.33 19.79 26.57
N GLY A 83 -3.61 19.97 25.28
CA GLY A 83 -2.60 19.86 24.23
C GLY A 83 -2.59 18.50 23.55
N GLY A 84 -1.61 18.31 22.68
CA GLY A 84 -1.49 17.14 21.83
C GLY A 84 -0.28 17.28 20.92
N PHE A 85 -0.18 16.38 19.96
CA PHE A 85 0.88 16.41 18.96
C PHE A 85 0.34 16.00 17.59
N TRP A 86 1.05 16.45 16.55
CA TRP A 86 0.77 16.09 15.17
C TRP A 86 1.36 14.72 14.84
N PHE A 87 0.56 13.88 14.21
CA PHE A 87 0.95 12.53 13.80
C PHE A 87 0.52 12.28 12.35
N PRO A 88 1.26 11.48 11.56
CA PRO A 88 0.83 11.11 10.22
C PRO A 88 -0.53 10.39 10.29
N GLY A 89 -1.53 10.94 9.60
CA GLY A 89 -2.88 10.37 9.57
C GLY A 89 -2.97 9.13 8.67
N GLY A 90 -4.14 8.48 8.71
CA GLY A 90 -4.36 7.21 8.02
C GLY A 90 -4.16 7.29 6.51
N PHE A 91 -4.50 8.41 5.86
CA PHE A 91 -4.24 8.59 4.43
C PHE A 91 -2.76 8.66 4.12
N THR A 92 -1.95 9.32 4.94
CA THR A 92 -0.50 9.40 4.72
C THR A 92 0.14 8.04 4.91
N ILE A 93 -0.16 7.36 6.01
CA ILE A 93 0.40 6.03 6.29
C ILE A 93 -0.05 5.03 5.22
N GLY A 94 -1.36 5.00 4.92
CA GLY A 94 -1.92 4.12 3.90
C GLY A 94 -1.35 4.37 2.50
N SER A 95 -1.15 5.63 2.12
CA SER A 95 -0.55 5.99 0.83
C SER A 95 0.91 5.55 0.74
N VAL A 96 1.70 5.77 1.79
CA VAL A 96 3.10 5.32 1.85
C VAL A 96 3.18 3.79 1.76
N MET A 97 2.32 3.08 2.48
CA MET A 97 2.23 1.62 2.41
C MET A 97 1.82 1.13 1.02
N LEU A 98 0.84 1.77 0.39
CA LEU A 98 0.39 1.42 -0.96
C LEU A 98 1.52 1.57 -1.98
N VAL A 99 2.21 2.71 -1.98
CA VAL A 99 3.35 2.95 -2.87
C VAL A 99 4.46 1.93 -2.63
N ASN A 100 4.78 1.65 -1.36
CA ASN A 100 5.77 0.64 -0.99
C ASN A 100 5.41 -0.76 -1.50
N LEU A 101 4.16 -1.18 -1.30
CA LEU A 101 3.67 -2.49 -1.73
C LEU A 101 3.73 -2.61 -3.26
N LEU A 102 3.26 -1.59 -3.98
CA LEU A 102 3.29 -1.55 -5.44
C LEU A 102 4.72 -1.62 -5.98
N ALA A 103 5.64 -0.84 -5.41
CA ALA A 103 7.06 -0.86 -5.79
C ALA A 103 7.69 -2.23 -5.51
N ALA A 104 7.41 -2.83 -4.35
CA ALA A 104 7.90 -4.16 -4.01
C ALA A 104 7.38 -5.24 -4.96
N HIS A 105 6.09 -5.18 -5.33
CA HIS A 105 5.51 -6.12 -6.28
C HIS A 105 6.11 -5.93 -7.68
N ALA A 106 6.18 -4.70 -8.17
CA ALA A 106 6.73 -4.40 -9.50
C ALA A 106 8.18 -4.89 -9.68
N LEU A 107 8.99 -4.84 -8.62
CA LEU A 107 10.39 -5.25 -8.68
C LEU A 107 10.62 -6.75 -8.45
N ARG A 108 9.78 -7.39 -7.64
CA ARG A 108 9.96 -8.80 -7.26
C ARG A 108 9.22 -9.77 -8.17
N PHE A 109 8.10 -9.37 -8.76
CA PHE A 109 7.35 -10.23 -9.66
C PHE A 109 7.96 -10.23 -11.06
N LYS A 110 8.60 -11.35 -11.40
CA LYS A 110 9.03 -11.65 -12.77
C LYS A 110 8.00 -12.54 -13.42
N VAL A 111 7.44 -12.11 -14.55
CA VAL A 111 6.50 -12.93 -15.34
C VAL A 111 7.21 -14.21 -15.76
N GLN A 112 6.77 -15.35 -15.20
CA GLN A 112 7.38 -16.67 -15.44
C GLN A 112 6.87 -17.33 -16.73
N ALA A 113 5.64 -17.00 -17.16
CA ALA A 113 5.04 -17.57 -18.36
C ALA A 113 5.62 -16.91 -19.63
N ARG A 114 5.91 -17.73 -20.64
CA ARG A 114 6.36 -17.29 -21.98
C ARG A 114 5.50 -17.94 -23.07
N GLY A 115 5.44 -17.30 -24.24
CA GLY A 115 4.78 -17.84 -25.44
C GLY A 115 3.28 -18.08 -25.25
N THR A 116 2.81 -19.25 -25.69
CA THR A 116 1.39 -19.63 -25.69
C THR A 116 0.77 -19.65 -24.29
N ARG A 117 1.55 -20.00 -23.25
CA ARG A 117 1.09 -19.96 -21.84
C ARG A 117 0.77 -18.54 -21.37
N LEU A 118 1.57 -17.55 -21.78
CA LEU A 118 1.31 -16.15 -21.44
C LEU A 118 0.06 -15.65 -22.17
N LEU A 119 -0.06 -15.94 -23.47
CA LEU A 119 -1.21 -15.55 -24.28
C LEU A 119 -2.52 -16.13 -23.72
N ALA A 120 -2.51 -17.41 -23.35
CA ALA A 120 -3.66 -18.07 -22.73
C ALA A 120 -4.03 -17.42 -21.39
N GLY A 121 -3.04 -17.08 -20.56
CA GLY A 121 -3.28 -16.36 -19.30
C GLY A 121 -3.89 -14.98 -19.52
N VAL A 122 -3.37 -14.21 -20.48
CA VAL A 122 -3.91 -12.88 -20.83
C VAL A 122 -5.32 -12.99 -21.40
N ALA A 123 -5.58 -13.96 -22.27
CA ALA A 123 -6.92 -14.21 -22.82
C ALA A 123 -7.91 -14.57 -21.71
N LEU A 124 -7.52 -15.42 -20.76
CA LEU A 124 -8.35 -15.76 -19.60
C LEU A 124 -8.69 -14.53 -18.75
N VAL A 125 -7.71 -13.67 -18.50
CA VAL A 125 -7.94 -12.39 -17.78
C VAL A 125 -8.91 -11.50 -18.54
N ALA A 126 -8.74 -11.36 -19.86
CA ALA A 126 -9.64 -10.56 -20.69
C ALA A 126 -11.08 -11.07 -20.67
N VAL A 127 -11.27 -12.40 -20.71
CA VAL A 127 -12.59 -13.03 -20.58
C VAL A 127 -13.20 -12.71 -19.21
N GLY A 128 -12.43 -12.82 -18.13
CA GLY A 128 -12.92 -12.46 -16.78
C GLY A 128 -13.35 -11.00 -16.66
N VAL A 129 -12.58 -10.07 -17.25
CA VAL A 129 -12.91 -8.64 -17.28
C VAL A 129 -14.20 -8.40 -18.09
N MET A 130 -14.31 -9.02 -19.27
CA MET A 130 -15.50 -8.91 -20.12
C MET A 130 -16.76 -9.45 -19.40
N MET A 131 -16.66 -10.61 -18.73
CA MET A 131 -17.76 -11.17 -17.95
C MET A 131 -18.20 -10.23 -16.82
N THR A 132 -17.24 -9.65 -16.10
CA THR A 132 -17.53 -8.69 -15.03
C THR A 132 -18.26 -7.46 -15.59
N TRP A 133 -17.80 -6.94 -16.73
CA TRP A 133 -18.45 -5.81 -17.40
C TRP A 133 -19.88 -6.14 -17.85
N LEU A 134 -20.10 -7.33 -18.43
CA LEU A 134 -21.43 -7.79 -18.84
C LEU A 134 -22.41 -7.87 -17.67
N VAL A 135 -21.96 -8.34 -16.50
CA VAL A 135 -22.78 -8.40 -15.28
C VAL A 135 -23.18 -7.00 -14.79
N ILE A 136 -22.26 -6.03 -14.87
CA ILE A 136 -22.53 -4.65 -14.47
C ILE A 136 -23.59 -4.01 -15.39
N VAL A 137 -23.48 -4.25 -16.70
CA VAL A 137 -24.40 -3.68 -17.69
C VAL A 137 -25.75 -4.39 -17.74
N SER A 138 -25.80 -5.70 -17.46
CA SER A 138 -27.09 -6.42 -17.41
C SER A 138 -27.88 -6.17 -16.13
N GLY A 139 -27.19 -5.76 -15.05
CA GLY A 139 -27.80 -5.41 -13.77
C GLY A 139 -28.20 -3.93 -13.63
N SER A 140 -27.88 -3.09 -14.61
CA SER A 140 -28.33 -1.69 -14.72
C SER A 140 -29.57 -1.55 -15.59
#